data_AF-A0A388JZC3-F1
#
_entry.id   AF-A0A388JZC3-F1
#
_cell.length_a   1.000
_cell.length_b   1.000
_cell.length_c   1.000
_cell.angle_alpha   90.00
_cell.angle_beta   90.00
_cell.angle_gamma   90.00
#
_symmetry.space_group_name_H-M   'P 1'
#
loop_
_entity.id
_entity.type
_entity.pdbx_description
1 polymer ?
#
loop_
_entity_poly.entity_id
_entity_poly.type
_entity_poly.pdbx_seq_one_letter_code
_entity_poly.pdbx_strand_id
1 'polypeptide(L)'
;MAGHGDQRDYGGSSHDHGWSGRDQGGSEREYGGRHRGYDSDRGYGSDRGLIGERQGDRQYDRGPRRGPPTCFNCGEPMHYANQCPHPQKNLKFGRGSAGDFGESSSLSGPDRPKRPQQGDELESKVTEIGRSVAVVCQYVEMEQQKKIAKERRKAEKKEAVRRAAAERAKVELKKKKKEAKALKDAEQKEEMRKCLDIRMALRVGELRDEVREDVRDAIGWLCTVVARGKQKVAPSGSPANSASSSDTEELNLQTRDLCRTEKRKRGPEVYLRIVPRWNYLPNIHLVGLVDRATRCVE
;
A
#
# COMPACT_ATOMS: atom_id res chain seq x y z
N MET A 1 -12.03 -37.78 16.97
CA MET A 1 -10.66 -37.70 16.45
C MET A 1 -10.20 -36.27 16.59
N ALA A 2 -9.31 -36.04 17.56
CA ALA A 2 -8.81 -34.72 17.92
C ALA A 2 -7.78 -34.25 16.87
N GLY A 3 -8.01 -33.08 16.28
CA GLY A 3 -7.06 -32.39 15.42
C GLY A 3 -6.38 -31.26 16.18
N HIS A 4 -5.28 -31.57 16.87
CA HIS A 4 -4.21 -30.61 17.18
C HIS A 4 -3.68 -30.09 15.82
N GLY A 5 -3.58 -28.79 15.55
CA GLY A 5 -2.78 -27.80 16.25
C GLY A 5 -1.66 -27.40 15.29
N ASP A 6 -1.72 -26.21 14.71
CA ASP A 6 -0.56 -25.61 14.05
C ASP A 6 -0.68 -24.08 14.13
N GLN A 7 -0.57 -23.61 15.37
CA GLN A 7 -0.43 -22.20 15.71
C GLN A 7 1.01 -21.80 15.39
N ARG A 8 1.23 -21.38 14.15
CA ARG A 8 2.53 -20.85 13.73
C ARG A 8 2.65 -19.42 14.20
N ASP A 9 3.39 -19.25 15.28
CA ASP A 9 3.94 -17.98 15.72
C ASP A 9 4.87 -17.43 14.62
N TYR A 10 4.33 -16.57 13.76
CA TYR A 10 5.15 -15.71 12.92
C TYR A 10 5.78 -14.66 13.82
N GLY A 11 6.98 -14.98 14.32
CA GLY A 11 7.88 -14.05 15.00
C GLY A 11 8.02 -12.77 14.19
N GLY A 12 7.50 -11.68 14.75
CA GLY A 12 7.63 -10.35 14.20
C GLY A 12 9.09 -9.95 14.16
N SER A 13 9.69 -10.03 12.97
CA SER A 13 10.95 -9.36 12.69
C SER A 13 10.69 -7.86 12.66
N SER A 14 10.91 -7.21 13.81
CA SER A 14 10.94 -5.76 13.96
C SER A 14 12.17 -5.24 13.22
N HIS A 15 12.05 -5.08 11.90
CA HIS A 15 12.98 -4.25 11.15
C HIS A 15 12.54 -2.80 11.32
N ASP A 16 13.06 -2.20 12.38
CA ASP A 16 13.13 -0.76 12.56
C ASP A 16 13.99 -0.16 11.44
N HIS A 17 13.38 0.03 10.27
CA HIS A 17 13.92 0.95 9.27
C HIS A 17 13.79 2.35 9.85
N GLY A 18 14.86 2.78 10.54
CA GLY A 18 15.11 4.17 10.84
C GLY A 18 14.93 4.98 9.57
N TRP A 19 13.82 5.71 9.51
CA TRP A 19 13.63 6.82 8.59
C TRP A 19 14.59 7.92 9.03
N SER A 20 15.85 7.79 8.62
CA SER A 20 16.77 8.91 8.59
C SER A 20 16.18 9.93 7.63
N GLY A 21 15.63 10.99 8.21
CA GLY A 21 15.26 12.21 7.52
C GLY A 21 16.41 12.62 6.62
N ARG A 22 16.15 12.66 5.31
CA ARG A 22 16.99 13.40 4.39
C ARG A 22 16.32 14.75 4.22
N ASP A 23 16.72 15.64 5.11
CA ASP A 23 16.51 17.06 4.97
C ASP A 23 16.98 17.56 3.61
N GLN A 24 16.28 18.60 3.21
CA GLN A 24 16.51 19.46 2.08
C GLN A 24 17.98 19.91 2.03
N GLY A 25 18.60 19.73 0.87
CA GLY A 25 19.95 20.23 0.61
C GLY A 25 20.15 20.33 -0.89
N GLY A 26 19.87 21.51 -1.44
CA GLY A 26 20.10 21.82 -2.84
C GLY A 26 21.58 21.71 -3.21
N SER A 27 21.83 21.31 -4.44
CA SER A 27 23.01 21.73 -5.19
C SER A 27 22.72 21.46 -6.65
N GLU A 28 22.37 22.51 -7.38
CA GLU A 28 22.86 22.67 -8.75
C GLU A 28 24.36 22.37 -8.73
N ARG A 29 24.79 21.40 -9.53
CA ARG A 29 26.13 21.32 -10.09
C ARG A 29 26.02 20.52 -11.39
N GLU A 30 25.74 21.24 -12.47
CA GLU A 30 26.39 20.92 -13.73
C GLU A 30 27.91 20.91 -13.48
N TYR A 31 28.59 19.82 -13.85
CA TYR A 31 29.87 19.80 -14.58
C TYR A 31 30.28 18.34 -14.78
N GLY A 32 30.73 18.05 -16.00
CA GLY A 32 30.90 16.71 -16.55
C GLY A 32 32.01 15.85 -15.96
N GLY A 33 32.07 14.60 -16.42
CA GLY A 33 33.12 13.66 -16.06
C GLY A 33 32.90 12.26 -16.63
N ARG A 34 33.18 12.07 -17.91
CA ARG A 34 33.53 10.75 -18.46
C ARG A 34 34.87 10.31 -17.85
N HIS A 35 34.99 9.06 -17.40
CA HIS A 35 36.18 8.15 -17.45
C HIS A 35 35.97 7.02 -16.40
N ARG A 36 35.71 5.77 -16.80
CA ARG A 36 36.66 4.66 -17.07
C ARG A 36 37.55 4.24 -15.88
N GLY A 37 37.41 2.96 -15.49
CA GLY A 37 38.24 2.17 -14.57
C GLY A 37 37.30 1.30 -13.71
N TYR A 38 37.00 0.03 -14.02
CA TYR A 38 37.86 -1.17 -14.03
C TYR A 38 38.74 -1.30 -12.77
N ASP A 39 38.65 -2.49 -12.16
CA ASP A 39 39.43 -3.03 -11.02
C ASP A 39 38.95 -2.76 -9.57
N SER A 40 38.13 -3.68 -9.06
CA SER A 40 38.33 -4.23 -7.71
C SER A 40 37.74 -5.64 -7.62
N ASP A 41 38.44 -6.57 -8.26
CA ASP A 41 38.59 -7.94 -7.78
C ASP A 41 39.41 -7.92 -6.47
N ARG A 42 38.78 -8.24 -5.33
CA ARG A 42 39.33 -9.03 -4.20
C ARG A 42 38.51 -8.80 -2.93
N GLY A 43 37.65 -9.77 -2.63
CA GLY A 43 36.91 -9.85 -1.38
C GLY A 43 36.19 -11.18 -1.23
N TYR A 44 36.92 -12.28 -1.40
CA TYR A 44 36.48 -13.63 -1.03
C TYR A 44 36.16 -13.66 0.48
N GLY A 45 34.87 -13.63 0.82
CA GLY A 45 34.36 -13.91 2.16
C GLY A 45 33.26 -14.96 2.04
N SER A 46 33.67 -16.18 1.66
CA SER A 46 32.79 -17.34 1.60
C SER A 46 32.74 -17.99 2.98
N ASP A 47 31.74 -17.63 3.77
CA ASP A 47 31.21 -18.51 4.80
C ASP A 47 29.79 -18.91 4.40
N ARG A 48 29.72 -20.11 3.85
CA ARG A 48 28.50 -20.83 3.52
C ARG A 48 27.83 -21.30 4.80
N GLY A 49 26.52 -21.07 4.85
CA GLY A 49 25.58 -22.10 5.23
C GLY A 49 24.71 -21.74 6.42
N LEU A 50 23.43 -21.45 6.17
CA LEU A 50 22.37 -22.43 6.39
C LEU A 50 21.00 -21.84 6.01
N ILE A 51 20.46 -22.42 4.92
CA ILE A 51 19.05 -22.83 4.73
C ILE A 51 18.02 -21.76 4.32
N GLY A 52 17.74 -21.77 3.00
CA GLY A 52 16.41 -21.63 2.36
C GLY A 52 15.71 -20.26 2.49
N GLU A 53 15.38 -19.52 1.46
CA GLU A 53 14.68 -19.89 0.22
C GLU A 53 15.06 -18.88 -0.87
N ARG A 54 16.10 -19.18 -1.65
CA ARG A 54 16.39 -18.44 -2.90
C ARG A 54 16.28 -19.36 -4.10
N GLN A 55 15.26 -20.20 -4.06
CA GLN A 55 14.90 -21.13 -5.11
C GLN A 55 13.66 -20.59 -5.83
N GLY A 56 13.84 -19.97 -7.00
CA GLY A 56 12.81 -20.08 -8.04
C GLY A 56 12.29 -18.82 -8.75
N ASP A 57 12.50 -17.59 -8.28
CA ASP A 57 11.80 -16.43 -8.89
C ASP A 57 12.49 -15.81 -10.13
N ARG A 58 13.17 -16.64 -10.92
CA ARG A 58 13.59 -16.29 -12.29
C ARG A 58 12.75 -17.00 -13.37
N GLN A 59 11.55 -17.49 -13.03
CA GLN A 59 10.71 -18.26 -13.96
C GLN A 59 9.29 -17.75 -14.22
N TYR A 60 8.89 -16.54 -13.81
CA TYR A 60 7.54 -16.03 -14.09
C TYR A 60 7.44 -14.63 -14.71
N ASP A 61 8.50 -14.16 -15.38
CA ASP A 61 8.36 -13.07 -16.37
C ASP A 61 7.92 -13.61 -17.76
N ARG A 62 7.44 -14.86 -17.82
CA ARG A 62 6.34 -15.19 -18.71
C ARG A 62 5.08 -14.72 -18.00
N GLY A 63 4.66 -13.47 -18.29
CA GLY A 63 3.29 -13.04 -18.01
C GLY A 63 2.26 -14.04 -18.58
N PRO A 64 0.94 -13.79 -18.47
CA PRO A 64 -0.15 -14.66 -18.98
C PRO A 64 -0.14 -14.85 -20.52
N ARG A 65 0.98 -15.31 -21.06
CA ARG A 65 1.38 -15.31 -22.46
C ARG A 65 1.08 -16.67 -23.01
N ARG A 66 -0.17 -16.79 -23.41
CA ARG A 66 -0.74 -17.50 -24.56
C ARG A 66 -2.05 -18.03 -24.06
N GLY A 67 -3.14 -17.46 -24.58
CA GLY A 67 -4.45 -18.09 -24.45
C GLY A 67 -4.40 -19.53 -24.99
N PRO A 68 -5.50 -20.29 -24.83
CA PRO A 68 -5.62 -21.64 -25.37
C PRO A 68 -5.05 -21.70 -26.79
N PRO A 69 -4.25 -22.73 -27.14
CA PRO A 69 -3.59 -22.80 -28.43
C PRO A 69 -4.62 -22.57 -29.54
N THR A 70 -4.40 -21.51 -30.32
CA THR A 70 -5.20 -21.19 -31.50
C THR A 70 -4.56 -21.79 -32.73
N CYS A 71 -5.39 -22.27 -33.64
CA CYS A 71 -4.94 -22.83 -34.91
C CYS A 71 -4.24 -21.75 -35.74
N PHE A 72 -3.01 -22.01 -36.19
CA PHE A 72 -2.27 -21.06 -37.04
C PHE A 72 -2.90 -20.87 -38.44
N ASN A 73 -3.78 -21.78 -38.89
CA ASN A 73 -4.41 -21.71 -40.21
C ASN A 73 -5.71 -20.89 -40.19
N CYS A 74 -6.58 -21.06 -39.18
CA CYS A 74 -7.89 -20.38 -39.11
C CYS A 74 -8.06 -19.44 -37.91
N GLY A 75 -7.14 -19.44 -36.94
CA GLY A 75 -7.20 -18.61 -35.74
C GLY A 75 -8.14 -19.10 -34.64
N GLU A 76 -8.90 -20.18 -34.88
CA GLU A 76 -9.84 -20.71 -33.88
C GLU A 76 -9.10 -21.46 -32.75
N PRO A 77 -9.54 -21.29 -31.49
CA PRO A 77 -9.05 -22.11 -30.38
C PRO A 77 -9.51 -23.57 -30.54
N MET A 78 -8.79 -24.52 -29.92
CA MET A 78 -9.11 -25.96 -29.77
C MET A 78 -8.50 -26.94 -30.78
N HIS A 79 -7.80 -26.51 -31.82
CA HIS A 79 -7.10 -27.45 -32.69
C HIS A 79 -5.77 -26.91 -33.19
N TYR A 80 -4.84 -27.82 -33.49
CA TYR A 80 -3.55 -27.48 -34.07
C TYR A 80 -3.65 -27.41 -35.60
N ALA A 81 -2.69 -26.76 -36.26
CA ALA A 81 -2.73 -26.50 -37.70
C ALA A 81 -2.85 -27.77 -38.57
N ASN A 82 -2.35 -28.91 -38.07
CA ASN A 82 -2.45 -30.23 -38.70
C ASN A 82 -3.82 -30.92 -38.52
N GLN A 83 -4.68 -30.38 -37.66
CA GLN A 83 -6.05 -30.86 -37.39
C GLN A 83 -7.12 -29.87 -37.91
N CYS A 84 -6.69 -28.85 -38.65
CA CYS A 84 -7.62 -27.83 -39.14
C CYS A 84 -8.52 -28.42 -40.25
N PRO A 85 -9.85 -28.36 -40.10
CA PRO A 85 -10.79 -28.79 -41.15
C PRO A 85 -10.71 -27.91 -42.40
N HIS A 86 -10.04 -26.76 -42.29
CA HIS A 86 -9.63 -25.91 -43.40
C HIS A 86 -8.12 -26.05 -43.62
N PRO A 87 -7.64 -27.17 -44.22
CA PRO A 87 -6.23 -27.29 -44.57
C PRO A 87 -5.87 -26.11 -45.47
N GLN A 88 -4.83 -25.37 -45.07
CA GLN A 88 -4.37 -24.17 -45.77
C GLN A 88 -4.27 -24.46 -47.27
N LYS A 89 -5.19 -23.91 -48.07
CA LYS A 89 -5.07 -23.88 -49.52
C LYS A 89 -3.98 -22.88 -49.85
N ASN A 90 -2.71 -23.30 -49.74
CA ASN A 90 -1.54 -22.63 -50.30
C ASN A 90 -1.53 -21.10 -50.17
N LEU A 91 -1.08 -20.59 -49.02
CA LEU A 91 -0.50 -19.26 -48.99
C LEU A 91 0.85 -19.32 -49.73
N LYS A 92 0.77 -19.13 -51.04
CA LYS A 92 1.85 -18.69 -51.91
C LYS A 92 2.30 -17.29 -51.46
N PHE A 93 2.89 -17.16 -50.26
CA PHE A 93 3.79 -16.05 -49.97
C PHE A 93 5.15 -16.47 -50.56
N GLY A 94 5.52 -16.04 -51.76
CA GLY A 94 5.55 -14.62 -52.11
C GLY A 94 6.78 -13.97 -51.48
N ARG A 95 7.94 -14.63 -51.53
CA ARG A 95 9.26 -13.99 -51.40
C ARG A 95 9.97 -14.15 -52.74
N GLY A 96 9.63 -13.24 -53.64
CA GLY A 96 10.18 -13.09 -54.98
C GLY A 96 9.96 -11.67 -55.46
N SER A 97 10.44 -10.69 -54.70
CA SER A 97 10.63 -9.32 -55.20
C SER A 97 11.98 -9.30 -55.90
N ALA A 98 11.97 -9.83 -57.12
CA ALA A 98 12.97 -9.66 -58.17
C ALA A 98 12.10 -9.49 -59.42
N GLY A 99 11.86 -8.25 -59.84
CA GLY A 99 12.79 -7.61 -60.74
C GLY A 99 12.21 -7.76 -62.14
N ASP A 100 11.57 -6.68 -62.59
CA ASP A 100 11.93 -6.11 -63.89
C ASP A 100 11.91 -7.07 -65.09
N PHE A 101 10.71 -7.45 -65.56
CA PHE A 101 10.54 -7.99 -66.91
C PHE A 101 9.15 -7.64 -67.45
N GLY A 102 9.09 -6.86 -68.53
CA GLY A 102 7.93 -6.84 -69.42
C GLY A 102 7.48 -5.50 -69.97
N GLU A 103 8.35 -4.49 -70.10
CA GLU A 103 8.10 -3.38 -71.01
C GLU A 103 8.28 -3.87 -72.45
N SER A 104 7.24 -4.54 -72.98
CA SER A 104 7.18 -4.96 -74.37
C SER A 104 6.70 -3.79 -75.22
N SER A 105 7.68 -3.27 -75.97
CA SER A 105 7.53 -2.33 -77.06
C SER A 105 6.55 -2.82 -78.14
N SER A 106 5.83 -1.84 -78.71
CA SER A 106 5.53 -1.70 -80.13
C SER A 106 4.60 -2.69 -80.82
N LEU A 107 3.39 -2.23 -81.16
CA LEU A 107 2.84 -2.44 -82.50
C LEU A 107 2.16 -1.16 -83.01
N SER A 108 2.82 -0.60 -84.02
CA SER A 108 2.42 0.52 -84.86
C SER A 108 1.09 0.26 -85.56
N GLY A 109 0.13 1.18 -85.38
CA GLY A 109 -1.11 1.26 -86.16
C GLY A 109 -1.12 2.53 -87.01
N PRO A 110 -1.61 2.48 -88.26
CA PRO A 110 -1.35 3.50 -89.28
C PRO A 110 -2.07 4.83 -89.04
N ASP A 111 -1.35 5.90 -89.37
CA ASP A 111 -1.77 7.30 -89.43
C ASP A 111 -3.13 7.47 -90.14
N ARG A 112 -4.15 7.80 -89.35
CA ARG A 112 -5.33 8.51 -89.84
C ARG A 112 -5.16 9.99 -89.53
N PRO A 113 -5.37 10.90 -90.51
CA PRO A 113 -5.26 12.34 -90.28
C PRO A 113 -6.23 12.79 -89.19
N LYS A 114 -5.63 13.21 -88.08
CA LYS A 114 -6.26 13.61 -86.81
C LYS A 114 -7.00 14.93 -87.04
N ARG A 115 -8.32 14.89 -86.88
CA ARG A 115 -9.22 16.05 -86.94
C ARG A 115 -8.81 17.04 -85.83
N PRO A 116 -8.71 18.36 -86.10
CA PRO A 116 -8.11 19.29 -85.15
C PRO A 116 -8.97 19.57 -83.89
N GLN A 117 -8.31 19.48 -82.73
CA GLN A 117 -8.26 20.47 -81.66
C GLN A 117 -9.44 20.75 -80.72
N GLN A 118 -10.60 20.07 -80.82
CA GLN A 118 -11.68 20.24 -79.81
C GLN A 118 -11.66 19.21 -78.66
N GLY A 119 -10.98 18.06 -78.84
CA GLY A 119 -10.94 17.00 -77.81
C GLY A 119 -10.04 17.35 -76.60
N ASP A 120 -8.91 18.01 -76.86
CA ASP A 120 -7.88 18.25 -75.84
C ASP A 120 -8.36 19.22 -74.74
N GLU A 121 -9.25 20.18 -75.09
CA GLU A 121 -9.83 21.11 -74.11
C GLU A 121 -10.82 20.41 -73.17
N LEU A 122 -11.63 19.48 -73.68
CA LEU A 122 -12.55 18.68 -72.87
C LEU A 122 -11.79 17.74 -71.94
N GLU A 123 -10.73 17.09 -72.42
CA GLU A 123 -9.88 16.24 -71.59
C GLU A 123 -9.21 17.04 -70.47
N SER A 124 -8.70 18.25 -70.74
CA SER A 124 -8.13 19.10 -69.70
C SER A 124 -9.15 19.42 -68.59
N LYS A 125 -10.37 19.82 -68.94
CA LYS A 125 -11.44 20.11 -67.96
C LYS A 125 -11.82 18.87 -67.15
N VAL A 126 -11.87 17.69 -67.79
CA VAL A 126 -12.14 16.42 -67.09
C VAL A 126 -11.03 16.09 -66.09
N THR A 127 -9.75 16.28 -66.44
CA THR A 127 -8.64 16.06 -65.51
C THR A 127 -8.60 17.08 -64.36
N GLU A 128 -9.00 18.32 -64.61
CA GLU A 128 -9.12 19.35 -63.58
C GLU A 128 -10.24 19.02 -62.58
N ILE A 129 -11.41 18.57 -63.05
CA ILE A 129 -12.50 18.08 -62.20
C ILE A 129 -12.03 16.84 -61.41
N GLY A 130 -11.33 15.91 -62.04
CA GLY A 130 -10.76 14.76 -61.33
C GLY A 130 -9.81 15.16 -60.19
N ARG A 131 -8.99 16.19 -60.40
CA ARG A 131 -8.10 16.75 -59.37
C ARG A 131 -8.87 17.44 -58.25
N SER A 132 -9.88 18.26 -58.57
CA SER A 132 -10.68 18.94 -57.54
C SER A 132 -11.48 17.96 -56.68
N VAL A 133 -12.06 16.92 -57.29
CA VAL A 133 -12.74 15.83 -56.57
C VAL A 133 -11.77 15.07 -55.66
N ALA A 134 -10.57 14.75 -56.13
CA ALA A 134 -9.56 14.09 -55.31
C ALA A 134 -9.18 14.91 -54.07
N VAL A 135 -9.02 16.22 -54.20
CA VAL A 135 -8.73 17.12 -53.07
C VAL A 135 -9.88 17.15 -52.06
N VAL A 136 -11.14 17.19 -52.53
CA VAL A 136 -12.32 17.15 -51.65
C VAL A 136 -12.43 15.82 -50.91
N CYS A 137 -12.19 14.69 -51.58
CA CYS A 137 -12.18 13.36 -50.95
C CYS A 137 -11.13 13.27 -49.84
N GLN A 138 -9.88 13.71 -50.11
CA GLN A 138 -8.82 13.74 -49.10
C GLN A 138 -9.18 14.62 -47.90
N TYR A 139 -9.83 15.76 -48.12
CA TYR A 139 -10.27 16.63 -47.04
C TYR A 139 -11.31 15.94 -46.13
N VAL A 140 -12.29 15.24 -46.72
CA VAL A 140 -13.31 14.50 -45.97
C VAL A 140 -12.67 13.36 -45.16
N GLU A 141 -11.75 12.61 -45.74
CA GLU A 141 -11.01 11.55 -45.05
C GLU A 141 -10.19 12.10 -43.87
N MET A 142 -9.46 13.21 -44.09
CA MET A 142 -8.70 13.86 -43.03
C MET A 142 -9.61 14.38 -41.90
N GLU A 143 -10.77 14.97 -42.21
CA GLU A 143 -11.73 15.43 -41.20
C GLU A 143 -12.31 14.26 -40.40
N GLN A 144 -12.63 13.13 -41.05
CA GLN A 144 -13.07 11.91 -40.37
C GLN A 144 -11.98 11.34 -39.47
N GLN A 145 -10.74 11.23 -39.95
CA GLN A 145 -9.60 10.76 -39.16
C GLN A 145 -9.35 11.67 -37.95
N LYS A 146 -9.46 12.99 -38.12
CA LYS A 146 -9.31 13.97 -37.04
C LYS A 146 -10.40 13.83 -35.99
N LYS A 147 -11.65 13.55 -36.39
CA LYS A 147 -12.76 13.28 -35.47
C LYS A 147 -12.52 12.00 -34.67
N ILE A 148 -12.17 10.90 -35.32
CA ILE A 148 -11.87 9.61 -34.68
C ILE A 148 -10.68 9.73 -33.72
N ALA A 149 -9.60 10.41 -34.12
CA ALA A 149 -8.43 10.63 -33.27
C ALA A 149 -8.76 11.49 -32.03
N LYS A 150 -9.57 12.54 -32.19
CA LYS A 150 -10.00 13.39 -31.08
C LYS A 150 -10.88 12.62 -30.09
N GLU A 151 -11.75 11.74 -30.59
CA GLU A 151 -12.59 10.88 -29.75
C GLU A 151 -11.75 9.86 -28.99
N ARG A 152 -10.82 9.17 -29.67
CA ARG A 152 -9.89 8.22 -29.03
C ARG A 152 -9.09 8.87 -27.91
N ARG A 153 -8.56 10.08 -28.14
CA ARG A 153 -7.81 10.85 -27.13
C ARG A 153 -8.68 11.25 -25.93
N LYS A 154 -9.96 11.56 -26.15
CA LYS A 154 -10.91 11.85 -25.05
C LYS A 154 -11.24 10.59 -24.25
N ALA A 155 -11.44 9.46 -24.91
CA ALA A 155 -11.72 8.18 -24.26
C ALA A 155 -10.54 7.72 -23.40
N GLU A 156 -9.33 7.78 -23.94
CA GLU A 156 -8.10 7.44 -23.22
C GLU A 156 -7.87 8.33 -21.99
N LYS A 157 -8.11 9.65 -22.12
CA LYS A 157 -8.01 10.57 -20.98
C LYS A 157 -9.01 10.24 -19.87
N LYS A 158 -10.26 9.88 -20.22
CA LYS A 158 -11.27 9.48 -19.24
C LYS A 158 -10.90 8.17 -18.54
N GLU A 159 -10.36 7.20 -19.28
CA GLU A 159 -9.94 5.93 -18.71
C GLU A 159 -8.73 6.09 -17.77
N ALA A 160 -7.74 6.91 -18.16
CA ALA A 160 -6.59 7.21 -17.32
C ALA A 160 -7.01 7.86 -16.00
N VAL A 161 -7.96 8.80 -16.03
CA VAL A 161 -8.52 9.41 -14.81
C VAL A 161 -9.24 8.38 -13.95
N ARG A 162 -10.02 7.47 -14.55
CA ARG A 162 -10.71 6.40 -13.81
C ARG A 162 -9.72 5.44 -13.15
N ARG A 163 -8.63 5.07 -13.85
CA ARG A 163 -7.57 4.22 -13.29
C ARG A 163 -6.85 4.90 -12.13
N ALA A 164 -6.48 6.18 -12.27
CA ALA A 164 -5.85 6.94 -11.20
C ALA A 164 -6.76 7.09 -9.97
N ALA A 165 -8.06 7.32 -10.16
CA ALA A 165 -9.02 7.40 -9.05
C ALA A 165 -9.18 6.05 -8.33
N ALA A 166 -9.27 4.95 -9.08
CA ALA A 166 -9.36 3.61 -8.50
C ALA A 166 -8.09 3.22 -7.71
N GLU A 167 -6.92 3.64 -8.18
CA GLU A 167 -5.66 3.42 -7.47
C GLU A 167 -5.61 4.22 -6.15
N ARG A 168 -5.99 5.50 -6.18
CA ARG A 168 -6.08 6.34 -4.97
C ARG A 168 -7.03 5.73 -3.94
N ALA A 169 -8.21 5.27 -4.37
CA ALA A 169 -9.17 4.61 -3.47
C ALA A 169 -8.61 3.34 -2.83
N LYS A 170 -7.85 2.52 -3.59
CA LYS A 170 -7.18 1.33 -3.04
C LYS A 170 -6.12 1.69 -1.99
N VAL A 171 -5.35 2.75 -2.21
CA VAL A 171 -4.35 3.23 -1.25
C VAL A 171 -5.02 3.74 0.02
N GLU A 172 -6.10 4.52 -0.10
CA GLU A 172 -6.85 5.02 1.06
C GLU A 172 -7.49 3.89 1.86
N LEU A 173 -8.08 2.89 1.21
CA LEU A 173 -8.64 1.72 1.91
C LEU A 173 -7.54 0.92 2.64
N LYS A 174 -6.36 0.75 2.02
CA LYS A 174 -5.22 0.12 2.68
C LYS A 174 -4.74 0.93 3.88
N LYS A 175 -4.72 2.26 3.80
CA LYS A 175 -4.37 3.14 4.92
C LYS A 175 -5.37 3.01 6.07
N LYS A 176 -6.68 3.11 5.78
CA LYS A 176 -7.75 2.93 6.77
C LYS A 176 -7.70 1.56 7.45
N LYS A 177 -7.41 0.49 6.70
CA LYS A 177 -7.26 -0.87 7.26
C LYS A 177 -6.07 -0.96 8.21
N LYS A 178 -4.94 -0.33 7.88
CA LYS A 178 -3.75 -0.29 8.76
C LYS A 178 -4.02 0.51 10.03
N GLU A 179 -4.68 1.67 9.91
CA GLU A 179 -5.06 2.51 11.06
C GLU A 179 -6.05 1.78 11.97
N ALA A 180 -7.08 1.15 11.42
CA ALA A 180 -8.05 0.36 12.19
C ALA A 180 -7.38 -0.83 12.90
N LYS A 181 -6.39 -1.47 12.28
CA LYS A 181 -5.61 -2.53 12.93
C LYS A 181 -4.77 -1.97 14.08
N ALA A 182 -4.06 -0.86 13.87
CA ALA A 182 -3.26 -0.23 14.92
C ALA A 182 -4.10 0.21 16.13
N LEU A 183 -5.34 0.68 15.90
CA LEU A 183 -6.26 1.01 16.98
C LEU A 183 -6.68 -0.22 17.79
N LYS A 184 -7.03 -1.34 17.13
CA LYS A 184 -7.36 -2.59 17.82
C LYS A 184 -6.18 -3.16 18.61
N ASP A 185 -4.98 -3.11 18.04
CA ASP A 185 -3.77 -3.59 18.70
C ASP A 185 -3.42 -2.71 19.93
N ALA A 186 -3.70 -1.39 19.87
CA ALA A 186 -3.53 -0.48 21.02
C ALA A 186 -4.56 -0.77 22.13
N GLU A 187 -5.82 -1.00 21.76
CA GLU A 187 -6.90 -1.37 22.68
C GLU A 187 -6.59 -2.69 23.42
N GLN A 188 -6.15 -3.73 22.69
CA GLN A 188 -5.75 -5.00 23.30
C GLN A 188 -4.56 -4.87 24.26
N LYS A 189 -3.59 -4.00 23.94
CA LYS A 189 -2.46 -3.73 24.84
C LYS A 189 -2.90 -3.03 26.12
N GLU A 190 -3.86 -2.11 26.03
CA GLU A 190 -4.41 -1.44 27.21
C GLU A 190 -5.19 -2.43 28.09
N GLU A 191 -5.97 -3.33 27.48
CA GLU A 191 -6.68 -4.39 28.20
C GLU A 191 -5.71 -5.34 28.94
N MET A 192 -4.67 -5.83 28.25
CA MET A 192 -3.64 -6.65 28.88
C MET A 192 -2.95 -5.92 30.05
N ARG A 193 -2.66 -4.63 29.90
CA ARG A 193 -2.09 -3.81 30.97
C ARG A 193 -3.03 -3.74 32.17
N LYS A 194 -4.32 -3.46 31.96
CA LYS A 194 -5.34 -3.47 33.03
C LYS A 194 -5.43 -4.82 33.74
N CYS A 195 -5.41 -5.93 33.00
CA CYS A 195 -5.41 -7.26 33.59
C CYS A 195 -4.18 -7.53 34.46
N LEU A 196 -3.00 -7.06 34.05
CA LEU A 196 -1.77 -7.17 34.85
C LEU A 196 -1.84 -6.32 36.11
N ASP A 197 -2.33 -5.08 36.02
CA ASP A 197 -2.48 -4.19 37.17
C ASP A 197 -3.44 -4.78 38.21
N ILE A 198 -4.59 -5.30 37.78
CA ILE A 198 -5.54 -5.99 38.66
C ILE A 198 -4.88 -7.21 39.33
N ARG A 199 -4.16 -8.05 38.57
CA ARG A 199 -3.49 -9.24 39.11
C ARG A 199 -2.42 -8.87 40.14
N MET A 200 -1.65 -7.81 39.90
CA MET A 200 -0.66 -7.32 40.85
C MET A 200 -1.33 -6.77 42.11
N ALA A 201 -2.42 -6.02 41.97
CA ALA A 201 -3.17 -5.51 43.12
C ALA A 201 -3.73 -6.65 44.00
N LEU A 202 -4.23 -7.73 43.38
CA LEU A 202 -4.69 -8.92 44.10
C LEU A 202 -3.55 -9.59 44.87
N ARG A 203 -2.40 -9.87 44.23
CA ARG A 203 -1.24 -10.48 44.90
C ARG A 203 -0.69 -9.64 46.04
N VAL A 204 -0.64 -8.32 45.86
CA VAL A 204 -0.21 -7.39 46.93
C VAL A 204 -1.25 -7.33 48.05
N GLY A 205 -2.53 -7.47 47.74
CA GLY A 205 -3.61 -7.60 48.71
C GLY A 205 -3.43 -8.86 49.57
N GLU A 206 -3.30 -10.02 48.93
CA GLU A 206 -3.05 -11.32 49.56
C GLU A 206 -1.83 -11.27 50.49
N LEU A 207 -0.69 -10.75 50.01
CA LEU A 207 0.52 -10.61 50.83
C LEU A 207 0.32 -9.69 52.05
N ARG A 208 -0.47 -8.61 51.90
CA ARG A 208 -0.78 -7.72 53.03
C ARG A 208 -1.70 -8.39 54.04
N ASP A 209 -2.62 -9.23 53.60
CA ASP A 209 -3.48 -10.03 54.47
C ASP A 209 -2.67 -11.05 55.25
N GLU A 210 -1.80 -11.82 54.58
CA GLU A 210 -0.88 -12.78 55.20
C GLU A 210 -0.01 -12.11 56.28
N VAL A 211 0.66 -11.01 55.96
CA VAL A 211 1.49 -10.27 56.92
C VAL A 211 0.65 -9.73 58.10
N ARG A 212 -0.59 -9.30 57.86
CA ARG A 212 -1.48 -8.86 58.96
C ARG A 212 -1.89 -10.00 59.87
N GLU A 213 -2.17 -11.18 59.33
CA GLU A 213 -2.46 -12.37 60.14
C GLU A 213 -1.22 -12.82 60.93
N ASP A 214 -0.04 -12.91 60.31
CA ASP A 214 1.21 -13.27 61.00
C ASP A 214 1.51 -12.33 62.17
N VAL A 215 1.31 -11.02 62.00
CA VAL A 215 1.47 -10.03 63.08
C VAL A 215 0.44 -10.23 64.20
N ARG A 216 -0.83 -10.50 63.86
CA ARG A 216 -1.87 -10.78 64.86
C ARG A 216 -1.55 -12.04 65.65
N ASP A 217 -1.12 -13.10 64.97
CA ASP A 217 -0.76 -14.38 65.57
C ASP A 217 0.46 -14.26 66.47
N ALA A 218 1.50 -13.54 66.05
CA ALA A 218 2.69 -13.27 66.85
C ALA A 218 2.36 -12.48 68.14
N ILE A 219 1.49 -11.47 68.04
CA ILE A 219 0.99 -10.72 69.21
C ILE A 219 0.19 -11.64 70.12
N GLY A 220 -0.71 -12.46 69.57
CA GLY A 220 -1.48 -13.44 70.34
C GLY A 220 -0.59 -14.43 71.10
N TRP A 221 0.46 -14.92 70.44
CA TRP A 221 1.46 -15.80 71.05
C TRP A 221 2.24 -15.10 72.16
N LEU A 222 2.73 -13.88 71.93
CA LEU A 222 3.44 -13.09 72.92
C LEU A 222 2.59 -12.79 74.16
N CYS A 223 1.33 -12.39 73.98
CA CYS A 223 0.37 -12.17 75.06
C CYS A 223 0.18 -13.44 75.90
N THR A 224 0.11 -14.61 75.27
CA THR A 224 -0.01 -15.90 75.96
C THR A 224 1.23 -16.22 76.80
N VAL A 225 2.44 -15.96 76.28
CA VAL A 225 3.71 -16.15 77.01
C VAL A 225 3.79 -15.20 78.21
N VAL A 226 3.47 -13.92 78.03
CA VAL A 226 3.50 -12.90 79.10
C VAL A 226 2.49 -13.24 80.20
N ALA A 227 1.29 -13.70 79.85
CA ALA A 227 0.28 -14.12 80.82
C ALA A 227 0.75 -15.30 81.70
N ARG A 228 1.53 -16.23 81.13
CA ARG A 228 2.12 -17.36 81.87
C ARG A 228 3.38 -16.98 82.66
N GLY A 229 4.11 -15.94 82.24
CA GLY A 229 5.40 -15.53 82.81
C GLY A 229 5.34 -14.60 84.03
N LYS A 230 4.15 -14.28 84.57
CA LYS A 230 3.99 -13.41 85.75
C LYS A 230 4.34 -14.14 87.06
N GLN A 231 5.53 -14.73 87.13
CA GLN A 231 6.15 -15.18 88.37
C GLN A 231 6.93 -13.99 88.96
N LYS A 232 6.69 -13.75 90.25
CA LYS A 232 7.11 -12.59 91.05
C LYS A 232 8.62 -12.37 91.05
N VAL A 233 9.14 -11.54 90.13
CA VAL A 233 10.51 -11.01 90.19
C VAL A 233 10.46 -9.55 90.64
N ALA A 234 11.26 -9.24 91.64
CA ALA A 234 11.31 -7.94 92.34
C ALA A 234 11.69 -6.78 91.40
N PRO A 235 11.21 -5.56 91.68
CA PRO A 235 11.43 -4.39 90.82
C PRO A 235 12.86 -3.86 90.95
N SER A 236 13.68 -4.04 89.91
CA SER A 236 14.96 -3.36 89.74
C SER A 236 14.82 -2.25 88.70
N GLY A 237 15.28 -1.05 89.05
CA GLY A 237 14.96 0.21 88.39
C GLY A 237 15.58 0.47 87.01
N SER A 238 14.93 1.41 86.32
CA SER A 238 15.35 2.39 85.30
C SER A 238 16.66 2.14 84.51
N PRO A 239 16.65 2.33 83.18
CA PRO A 239 17.05 3.64 82.69
C PRO A 239 16.15 4.21 81.59
N ALA A 240 16.03 5.54 81.64
CA ALA A 240 15.46 6.39 80.62
C ALA A 240 16.25 6.30 79.31
N ASN A 241 15.58 5.87 78.23
CA ASN A 241 16.11 6.00 76.89
C ASN A 241 15.43 7.20 76.20
N SER A 242 16.12 8.34 76.26
CA SER A 242 15.97 9.46 75.35
C SER A 242 16.41 9.01 73.95
N ALA A 243 15.46 8.60 73.12
CA ALA A 243 15.71 8.37 71.70
C ALA A 243 15.43 9.67 70.93
N SER A 244 16.53 10.29 70.52
CA SER A 244 16.64 11.53 69.76
C SER A 244 15.82 11.47 68.46
N SER A 245 14.91 12.43 68.30
CA SER A 245 14.10 12.70 67.10
C SER A 245 14.87 13.73 66.25
N SER A 246 15.68 13.28 65.30
CA SER A 246 16.48 14.19 64.45
C SER A 246 16.48 13.86 62.95
N ASP A 247 16.10 12.64 62.55
CA ASP A 247 16.37 12.18 61.17
C ASP A 247 15.18 12.38 60.21
N THR A 248 14.06 12.91 60.68
CA THR A 248 12.86 13.12 59.84
C THR A 248 12.85 14.44 59.06
N GLU A 249 13.68 15.41 59.43
CA GLU A 249 13.73 16.72 58.75
C GLU A 249 14.62 16.70 57.49
N GLU A 250 15.68 15.87 57.48
CA GLU A 250 16.60 15.74 56.35
C GLU A 250 15.95 15.07 55.12
N LEU A 251 15.08 14.07 55.34
CA LEU A 251 14.29 13.45 54.27
C LEU A 251 13.25 14.41 53.65
N ASN A 252 12.73 15.36 54.43
CA ASN A 252 11.75 16.34 53.94
C ASN A 252 12.40 17.39 53.03
N LEU A 253 13.65 17.77 53.31
CA LEU A 253 14.45 18.62 52.43
C LEU A 253 14.82 17.91 51.13
N GLN A 254 15.24 16.64 51.20
CA GLN A 254 15.64 15.86 50.03
C GLN A 254 14.47 15.60 49.06
N THR A 255 13.26 15.45 49.58
CA THR A 255 12.06 15.20 48.75
C THR A 255 11.56 16.48 48.04
N ARG A 256 11.85 17.67 48.58
CA ARG A 256 11.45 18.95 47.95
C ARG A 256 12.25 19.29 46.68
N ASP A 257 13.49 18.82 46.57
CA ASP A 257 14.32 19.05 45.39
C ASP A 257 13.96 18.16 44.18
N LEU A 258 13.28 17.03 44.40
CA LEU A 258 12.84 16.15 43.31
C LEU A 258 11.61 16.67 42.53
N CYS A 259 10.93 17.72 43.02
CA CYS A 259 9.70 18.24 42.41
C CYS A 259 9.87 19.43 41.45
N ARG A 260 11.11 19.86 41.10
CA ARG A 260 11.29 21.17 40.43
C ARG A 260 11.79 21.22 38.99
N THR A 261 12.19 20.13 38.33
CA THR A 261 12.92 20.29 37.04
C THR A 261 12.22 19.87 35.75
N GLU A 262 11.02 19.25 35.78
CA GLU A 262 10.32 18.92 34.52
C GLU A 262 9.18 19.90 34.18
N LYS A 263 9.53 21.18 34.07
CA LYS A 263 8.71 22.15 33.34
C LYS A 263 8.77 21.80 31.85
N ARG A 264 7.92 20.88 31.41
CA ARG A 264 7.63 20.72 29.99
C ARG A 264 7.12 22.06 29.46
N LYS A 265 7.77 22.55 28.40
CA LYS A 265 7.34 23.73 27.67
C LYS A 265 5.92 23.47 27.14
N ARG A 266 4.94 24.07 27.82
CA ARG A 266 3.60 24.29 27.30
C ARG A 266 3.78 25.02 25.98
N GLY A 267 3.48 24.35 24.87
CA GLY A 267 3.55 24.94 23.54
C GLY A 267 2.63 26.17 23.43
N PRO A 268 2.80 26.96 22.36
CA PRO A 268 2.05 28.19 22.14
C PRO A 268 0.55 27.95 22.35
N GLU A 269 -0.04 28.80 23.18
CA GLU A 269 -1.46 28.80 23.51
C GLU A 269 -2.25 29.04 22.21
N VAL A 270 -2.73 27.95 21.60
CA VAL A 270 -3.72 28.06 20.53
C VAL A 270 -4.99 28.55 21.21
N TYR A 271 -5.30 29.84 20.99
CA TYR A 271 -6.60 30.43 21.31
C TYR A 271 -7.69 29.67 20.54
N LEU A 272 -8.13 28.54 21.09
CA LEU A 272 -9.38 27.92 20.72
C LEU A 272 -10.46 28.89 21.17
N ARG A 273 -10.89 29.70 20.20
CA ARG A 273 -12.14 30.44 20.24
C ARG A 273 -13.23 29.43 20.60
N ILE A 274 -13.59 29.39 21.88
CA ILE A 274 -14.74 28.65 22.39
C ILE A 274 -15.94 29.30 21.73
N VAL A 275 -16.34 28.75 20.58
CA VAL A 275 -17.63 29.06 19.99
C VAL A 275 -18.64 28.31 20.86
N PRO A 276 -19.58 28.99 21.54
CA PRO A 276 -20.57 28.30 22.34
C PRO A 276 -21.33 27.32 21.47
N ARG A 277 -21.30 26.06 21.92
CA ARG A 277 -22.05 24.91 21.41
C ARG A 277 -23.54 25.20 21.60
N TRP A 278 -24.13 25.93 20.66
CA TRP A 278 -25.57 25.99 20.53
C TRP A 278 -26.05 24.68 19.92
N ASN A 279 -26.86 23.99 20.70
CA ASN A 279 -27.68 22.86 20.28
C ASN A 279 -28.55 23.27 19.08
N TYR A 280 -28.11 22.90 17.88
CA TYR A 280 -29.01 22.71 16.75
C TYR A 280 -28.90 21.24 16.36
N LEU A 281 -29.73 20.42 16.99
CA LEU A 281 -30.14 19.15 16.41
C LEU A 281 -30.95 19.51 15.16
N PRO A 282 -30.50 19.19 13.93
CA PRO A 282 -31.41 19.20 12.82
C PRO A 282 -32.44 18.11 13.08
N ASN A 283 -33.70 18.54 13.16
CA ASN A 283 -34.86 17.68 13.09
C ASN A 283 -34.75 16.92 11.75
N ILE A 284 -34.19 15.71 11.79
CA ILE A 284 -34.11 14.83 10.63
C ILE A 284 -35.56 14.43 10.36
N HIS A 285 -36.16 15.13 9.41
CA HIS A 285 -37.35 14.70 8.71
C HIS A 285 -37.11 13.28 8.20
N LEU A 286 -37.65 12.30 8.92
CA LEU A 286 -38.01 10.98 8.39
C LEU A 286 -39.12 11.20 7.36
N VAL A 287 -38.74 11.62 6.16
CA VAL A 287 -39.60 11.61 4.98
C VAL A 287 -38.82 10.93 3.87
N GLY A 288 -39.21 9.70 3.53
CA GLY A 288 -38.71 9.01 2.34
C GLY A 288 -38.13 7.62 2.60
N LEU A 289 -38.83 6.77 3.34
CA LEU A 289 -38.59 5.31 3.35
C LEU A 289 -39.83 4.54 2.86
N VAL A 290 -40.47 5.07 1.82
CA VAL A 290 -41.51 4.39 1.04
C VAL A 290 -41.28 4.76 -0.41
N ASP A 291 -40.49 3.96 -1.14
CA ASP A 291 -40.66 3.66 -2.57
C ASP A 291 -39.39 3.08 -3.19
N ARG A 292 -39.24 1.75 -3.08
CA ARG A 292 -38.78 0.90 -4.19
C ARG A 292 -38.92 -0.59 -3.89
N ALA A 293 -40.14 -1.02 -3.65
CA ALA A 293 -40.55 -2.41 -3.84
C ALA A 293 -41.55 -2.42 -5.01
N THR A 294 -41.05 -2.52 -6.24
CA THR A 294 -41.77 -2.99 -7.44
C THR A 294 -40.85 -2.90 -8.65
N ARG A 295 -40.89 -3.94 -9.49
CA ARG A 295 -40.08 -4.22 -10.71
C ARG A 295 -38.72 -4.85 -10.38
N CYS A 296 -38.45 -6.12 -10.67
CA CYS A 296 -38.78 -6.84 -11.90
C CYS A 296 -39.13 -8.32 -11.60
N VAL A 297 -40.36 -8.71 -11.95
CA VAL A 297 -40.69 -10.05 -12.42
C VAL A 297 -41.46 -9.80 -13.71
N GLU A 298 -40.76 -9.96 -14.83
CA GLU A 298 -41.26 -10.33 -16.17
C GLU A 298 -40.08 -10.96 -16.91
#